data_AF-A0A484WQ58-F1
#
_entry.id   AF-A0A484WQ58-F1
#
_cell.length_a   1.000
_cell.length_b   1.000
_cell.length_c   1.000
_cell.angle_alpha   90.00
_cell.angle_beta   90.00
_cell.angle_gamma   90.00
#
_symmetry.space_group_name_H-M   'P 1'
#
loop_
_entity.id
_entity.type
_entity.pdbx_description
1 polymer ?
#
loop_
_entity_poly.entity_id
_entity_poly.type
_entity_poly.pdbx_seq_one_letter_code
_entity_poly.pdbx_strand_id
1 'polypeptide(L)' 'MSHSSAPERATGAVITDWRPEDPAFWQQRGQRIASRNLWISVPCLLLRFAYGCCSALLR' A
#
# COMPACT_ATOMS: atom_id res chain seq x y z
N MET A 1 -0.30 30.29 25.10
CA MET A 1 -1.29 29.21 24.93
C MET A 1 -0.50 27.93 24.71
N SER A 2 -0.46 27.05 25.72
CA SER A 2 0.34 25.83 25.71
C SER A 2 -0.41 24.75 24.93
N HIS A 3 0.08 24.37 23.76
CA HIS A 3 -0.45 23.21 23.05
C HIS A 3 0.16 21.95 23.65
N SER A 4 -0.59 21.27 24.51
CA SER A 4 -0.32 19.90 24.93
C SER A 4 -0.32 18.99 23.70
N SER A 5 0.85 18.49 23.31
CA SER A 5 0.99 17.48 22.27
C SER A 5 0.40 16.17 22.78
N ALA A 6 -0.85 15.87 22.42
CA ALA A 6 -1.45 14.56 22.61
C ALA A 6 -0.56 13.49 21.95
N PRO A 7 -0.46 12.27 22.50
CA PRO A 7 0.40 11.23 21.94
C PRO A 7 -0.04 10.94 20.51
N GLU A 8 0.88 11.14 19.58
CA GLU A 8 0.71 10.79 18.18
C GLU A 8 0.42 9.28 18.12
N ARG A 9 -0.85 8.92 17.91
CA ARG A 9 -1.24 7.53 17.68
C ARG A 9 -0.41 7.04 16.51
N ALA A 10 0.52 6.12 16.77
CA ALA A 10 1.34 5.46 15.75
C ALA A 10 0.40 4.79 14.74
N THR A 11 0.05 5.53 13.70
CA THR A 11 -0.97 5.16 12.74
C THR A 11 -0.27 4.35 11.66
N GLY A 12 -0.39 3.03 11.78
CA GLY A 12 0.19 2.08 10.83
C GLY A 12 1.61 1.68 11.24
N ALA A 13 1.80 0.38 11.46
CA ALA A 13 3.13 -0.20 11.54
C ALA A 13 3.81 -0.07 10.18
N VAL A 14 4.49 1.06 9.96
CA VAL A 14 5.38 1.25 8.81
C VAL A 14 6.52 0.24 8.97
N ILE A 15 6.76 -0.53 7.93
CA ILE A 15 7.85 -1.51 7.93
C ILE A 15 9.15 -0.71 7.85
N THR A 16 9.90 -0.68 8.96
CA THR A 16 11.17 0.06 9.08
C THR A 16 12.36 -0.73 8.52
N ASP A 17 12.27 -2.06 8.48
CA ASP A 17 13.31 -2.96 7.97
C ASP A 17 12.74 -3.85 6.87
N TRP A 18 13.13 -3.58 5.62
CA TRP A 18 12.68 -4.31 4.43
C TRP A 18 13.90 -4.85 3.68
N ARG A 19 14.11 -6.18 3.77
CA ARG A 19 15.24 -6.89 3.17
C ARG A 19 14.75 -7.99 2.23
N PRO A 20 14.26 -7.63 1.02
CA PRO A 20 13.74 -8.61 0.07
C PRO A 20 14.83 -9.53 -0.49
N GLU A 21 16.13 -9.19 -0.32
CA GLU A 21 17.25 -10.00 -0.79
C GLU A 21 17.51 -11.25 0.07
N ASP A 22 17.03 -11.26 1.32
CA ASP A 22 17.18 -12.41 2.21
C ASP A 22 16.05 -13.44 1.93
N PRO A 23 16.37 -14.64 1.42
CA PRO A 23 15.36 -15.65 1.08
C PRO A 23 14.59 -16.16 2.30
N ALA A 24 15.20 -16.18 3.50
CA ALA A 24 14.51 -16.59 4.72
C ALA A 24 13.46 -15.56 5.15
N PHE A 25 13.80 -14.26 5.07
CA PHE A 25 12.84 -13.19 5.31
C PHE A 25 11.74 -13.13 4.25
N TRP A 26 12.10 -13.34 2.97
CA TRP A 26 11.15 -13.31 1.86
C TRP A 26 10.08 -14.39 2.00
N GLN A 27 10.47 -15.64 2.29
CA GLN A 27 9.53 -16.75 2.48
C GLN A 27 8.63 -16.56 3.71
N GLN A 28 9.16 -15.97 4.79
CA GLN A 28 8.39 -15.80 6.03
C GLN A 28 7.44 -14.60 6.01
N ARG A 29 7.89 -13.44 5.51
CA ARG A 29 7.12 -12.19 5.54
C ARG A 29 7.09 -11.43 4.22
N GLY A 30 8.23 -11.31 3.54
CA GLY A 30 8.37 -10.43 2.37
C GLY A 30 7.35 -10.73 1.27
N GLN A 31 7.19 -12.01 0.91
CA GLN A 31 6.28 -12.44 -0.14
C GLN A 31 4.82 -12.06 0.15
N ARG A 32 4.34 -12.30 1.38
CA ARG A 32 2.95 -11.99 1.75
C ARG A 32 2.66 -10.48 1.69
N ILE A 33 3.62 -9.67 2.13
CA ILE A 33 3.50 -8.19 2.12
C ILE A 33 3.51 -7.67 0.68
N ALA A 34 4.39 -8.20 -0.17
CA ALA A 34 4.50 -7.83 -1.58
C ALA A 34 3.23 -8.25 -2.36
N SER A 35 2.74 -9.48 -2.18
CA SER A 35 1.50 -9.95 -2.82
C SER A 35 0.30 -9.12 -2.43
N ARG A 36 0.20 -8.69 -1.16
CA ARG A 36 -0.90 -7.83 -0.71
C ARG A 36 -0.84 -6.44 -1.35
N ASN A 37 0.36 -5.87 -1.52
CA ASN A 37 0.53 -4.62 -2.27
C ASN A 37 0.14 -4.79 -3.74
N LEU A 38 0.59 -5.87 -4.37
CA LEU A 38 0.28 -6.15 -5.77
C LEU A 38 -1.23 -6.31 -6.00
N TRP A 39 -1.92 -7.02 -5.08
CA TRP A 39 -3.35 -7.25 -5.20
C TRP A 39 -4.20 -6.00 -5.01
N ILE A 40 -3.66 -4.94 -4.41
CA ILE A 40 -4.33 -3.62 -4.34
C ILE A 40 -4.04 -2.82 -5.61
N SER A 41 -2.80 -2.86 -6.10
CA SER A 41 -2.40 -2.13 -7.30
C SER A 41 -3.09 -2.62 -8.58
N VAL A 42 -3.26 -3.93 -8.74
CA VAL A 42 -3.93 -4.53 -9.92
C VAL A 42 -5.36 -4.02 -10.12
N PRO A 43 -6.29 -4.13 -9.15
CA PRO A 43 -7.63 -3.59 -9.31
C PRO A 43 -7.63 -2.06 -9.44
N CYS A 44 -6.76 -1.32 -8.75
CA CYS A 44 -6.67 0.13 -8.96
C CYS A 44 -6.29 0.49 -10.40
N LEU A 45 -5.34 -0.23 -11.00
CA LEU A 45 -4.97 -0.08 -12.42
C LEU A 45 -6.14 -0.43 -13.33
N LEU A 46 -6.82 -1.55 -13.09
CA LEU A 46 -7.98 -1.97 -13.88
C LEU A 46 -9.13 -0.96 -13.80
N LEU A 47 -9.43 -0.43 -12.60
CA LEU A 47 -10.45 0.60 -12.39
C LEU A 47 -10.09 1.91 -13.08
N ARG A 48 -8.81 2.31 -13.09
CA ARG A 48 -8.34 3.47 -13.87
C ARG A 48 -8.69 3.33 -15.35
N PHE A 49 -8.49 2.14 -15.93
CA PHE A 49 -8.87 1.87 -17.33
C PHE A 49 -10.40 1.80 -17.51
N ALA A 50 -11.12 1.13 -16.60
CA ALA A 50 -12.57 0.95 -16.69
C ALA A 50 -13.35 2.27 -16.54
N TYR A 51 -13.08 3.05 -15.48
CA TYR A 51 -13.73 4.35 -15.27
C TYR A 51 -13.19 5.44 -16.19
N GLY A 52 -11.89 5.38 -16.54
CA GLY A 52 -11.27 6.31 -17.48
C GLY A 52 -11.87 6.23 -18.88
N CYS A 53 -12.21 5.04 -19.36
CA CYS A 53 -12.88 4.85 -20.65
C CYS A 53 -14.33 5.35 -20.63
N CYS A 54 -15.07 5.07 -19.55
CA CYS A 54 -16.47 5.52 -19.39
C CYS A 54 -16.59 7.06 -19.35
N SER A 55 -15.63 7.76 -18.74
CA SER A 55 -15.58 9.23 -18.74
C SER A 55 -15.21 9.84 -20.10
N ALA A 56 -14.55 9.09 -20.99
CA ALA A 56 -14.14 9.58 -22.31
C ALA A 56 -15.20 9.34 -23.41
N LEU A 57 -16.21 8.52 -23.14
CA LEU A 57 -17.33 8.24 -24.06
C LEU A 57 -18.61 9.04 -23.73
N LEU A 58 -18.72 9.62 -22.53
CA LEU A 58 -19.88 10.42 -22.10
C LEU A 58 -19.69 11.93 -22.33
N ARG A 59 -18.67 12.33 -23.09
CA ARG A 59 -18.30 13.70 -23.45
C ARG A 59 -17.93 13.75 -24.91
#